data_AF-A0A8T4PLZ9-F1
#
_entry.id   AF-A0A8T4PLZ9-F1
#
_cell.length_a   1.000
_cell.length_b   1.000
_cell.length_c   1.000
_cell.angle_alpha   90.00
_cell.angle_beta   90.00
_cell.angle_gamma   90.00
#
_symmetry.space_group_name_H-M   'P 1'
#
loop_
_entity.id
_entity.type
_entity.pdbx_description
1 polymer ?
#
loop_
_entity_poly.entity_id
_entity_poly.type
_entity_poly.pdbx_seq_one_letter_code
_entity_poly.pdbx_strand_id
1 'polypeptide(L)'
;MTKKEQSVSAIKEGTVIDHIPSDSTFKVVEILNLEGHRNIISIGTNLESKRMGKKGIVKVGGKSLTKEEVDKIALVAPNATVNIIKDYDVRKKLHVAVPDELENIIKCSNPNCITNNEKTDTKFYVVKKEPLKVKCHYCERLMEKEDIKLV
;
A
#
# COMPACT_ATOMS: atom_id res chain seq x y z
N MET A 1 -1.27 22.36 -28.82
CA MET A 1 -1.41 21.15 -27.95
C MET A 1 -0.67 21.44 -26.66
N THR A 2 -1.37 21.68 -25.55
CA THR A 2 -0.75 21.92 -24.24
C THR A 2 -0.07 20.63 -23.80
N LYS A 3 1.27 20.65 -23.77
CA LYS A 3 2.09 19.57 -23.24
C LYS A 3 1.67 19.40 -21.77
N LYS A 4 0.99 18.31 -21.46
CA LYS A 4 0.61 17.97 -20.09
C LYS A 4 1.92 17.65 -19.37
N GLU A 5 2.48 18.62 -18.64
CA GLU A 5 3.71 18.44 -17.88
C GLU A 5 3.50 17.27 -16.91
N GLN A 6 4.16 16.15 -17.18
CA GLN A 6 4.25 15.08 -16.23
C GLN A 6 5.29 15.47 -15.20
N SER A 7 4.86 15.69 -13.96
CA SER A 7 5.77 16.01 -12.85
C SER A 7 6.81 14.91 -12.58
N VAL A 8 6.62 13.73 -13.18
CA VAL A 8 7.49 12.56 -13.03
C VAL A 8 7.56 11.79 -14.35
N SER A 9 8.76 11.40 -14.77
CA SER A 9 9.01 10.67 -16.03
C SER A 9 8.23 9.35 -16.14
N ALA A 10 7.95 8.94 -17.38
CA ALA A 10 7.35 7.64 -17.67
C ALA A 10 8.36 6.50 -17.47
N ILE A 11 7.88 5.31 -17.11
CA ILE A 11 8.69 4.08 -17.03
C ILE A 11 8.30 3.14 -18.18
N LYS A 12 9.28 2.40 -18.73
CA LYS A 12 9.03 1.43 -19.82
C LYS A 12 8.34 0.16 -19.30
N GLU A 13 8.83 -0.37 -18.18
CA GLU A 13 8.30 -1.57 -17.53
C GLU A 13 8.35 -1.41 -16.01
N GLY A 14 7.36 -1.96 -15.30
CA GLY A 14 7.31 -1.94 -13.83
C GLY A 14 5.92 -1.63 -13.28
N THR A 15 5.88 -0.97 -12.11
CA THR A 15 4.63 -0.64 -11.43
C THR A 15 4.51 0.86 -11.16
N VAL A 16 3.30 1.40 -11.32
CA VAL A 16 2.91 2.75 -10.90
C VAL A 16 1.76 2.67 -9.90
N ILE A 17 2.01 3.10 -8.68
CA ILE A 17 1.01 3.27 -7.63
C ILE A 17 0.60 4.74 -7.61
N ASP A 18 -0.64 5.02 -7.97
CA ASP A 18 -1.22 6.37 -8.04
C ASP A 18 -2.37 6.52 -7.02
N HIS A 19 -2.81 7.76 -6.79
CA HIS A 19 -3.88 8.10 -5.84
C HIS A 19 -3.56 7.73 -4.40
N ILE A 20 -2.29 7.82 -4.02
CA ILE A 20 -1.87 7.63 -2.63
C ILE A 20 -2.20 8.92 -1.86
N PRO A 21 -2.79 8.87 -0.66
CA PRO A 21 -2.84 10.02 0.23
C PRO A 21 -1.43 10.58 0.47
N SER A 22 -1.24 11.90 0.39
CA SER A 22 0.10 12.49 0.43
C SER A 22 0.90 12.11 1.70
N ASP A 23 0.22 12.10 2.85
CA ASP A 23 0.75 11.71 4.16
C ASP A 23 1.16 10.23 4.27
N SER A 24 0.68 9.40 3.33
CA SER A 24 0.91 7.96 3.29
C SER A 24 1.91 7.55 2.21
N THR A 25 2.40 8.50 1.40
CA THR A 25 3.32 8.23 0.27
C THR A 25 4.60 7.52 0.72
N PHE A 26 5.24 7.98 1.79
CA PHE A 26 6.49 7.37 2.27
C PHE A 26 6.26 6.03 2.95
N LYS A 27 5.12 5.83 3.63
CA LYS A 27 4.74 4.51 4.16
C LYS A 27 4.60 3.48 3.03
N VAL A 28 4.07 3.88 1.87
CA VAL A 28 4.04 2.99 0.69
C VAL A 28 5.46 2.64 0.22
N VAL A 29 6.39 3.59 0.24
CA VAL A 29 7.79 3.32 -0.14
C VAL A 29 8.45 2.33 0.84
N GLU A 30 8.22 2.49 2.15
CA GLU A 30 8.69 1.57 3.19
C GLU A 30 8.13 0.15 2.99
N ILE A 31 6.82 0.02 2.73
CA ILE A 31 6.16 -1.27 2.45
C ILE A 31 6.83 -2.01 1.27
N LEU A 32 7.20 -1.27 0.22
CA LEU A 32 7.79 -1.85 -0.99
C LEU A 32 9.24 -2.31 -0.80
N ASN A 33 9.87 -1.97 0.32
CA ASN A 33 11.25 -2.29 0.69
C ASN A 33 12.21 -2.18 -0.51
N LEU A 34 12.35 -0.96 -1.04
CA LEU A 34 13.06 -0.69 -2.29
C LEU A 34 14.58 -0.47 -2.12
N GLU A 35 15.13 -0.74 -0.94
CA GLU A 35 16.56 -0.61 -0.68
C GLU A 35 17.37 -1.55 -1.59
N GLY A 36 18.41 -1.02 -2.23
CA GLY A 36 19.24 -1.78 -3.17
C GLY A 36 18.59 -2.06 -4.54
N HIS A 37 17.36 -1.59 -4.80
CA HIS A 37 16.71 -1.74 -6.11
C HIS A 37 17.46 -0.93 -7.18
N ARG A 38 17.81 -1.59 -8.30
CA ARG A 38 18.73 -1.01 -9.31
C ARG A 38 18.05 -0.22 -10.42
N ASN A 39 16.73 -0.35 -10.56
CA ASN A 39 15.98 0.37 -11.58
C ASN A 39 15.48 1.72 -11.05
N ILE A 40 15.02 2.57 -11.98
CA ILE A 40 14.46 3.88 -11.64
C ILE A 40 13.31 3.73 -10.65
N ILE A 41 13.42 4.47 -9.55
CA ILE A 41 12.33 4.73 -8.62
C ILE A 41 12.00 6.22 -8.73
N SER A 42 10.72 6.54 -8.80
CA SER A 42 10.28 7.93 -8.78
C SER A 42 9.15 8.11 -7.78
N ILE A 43 9.33 9.05 -6.87
CA ILE A 43 8.38 9.36 -5.81
C ILE A 43 7.96 10.81 -6.00
N GLY A 44 6.66 11.04 -6.13
CA GLY A 44 6.07 12.37 -6.10
C GLY A 44 5.07 12.44 -4.95
N THR A 45 5.16 13.47 -4.11
CA THR A 45 4.20 13.73 -3.03
C THR A 45 3.64 15.15 -3.17
N ASN A 46 2.46 15.40 -2.59
CA ASN A 46 1.78 16.71 -2.63
C ASN A 46 1.50 17.23 -4.05
N LEU A 47 1.34 16.33 -5.02
CA LEU A 47 0.93 16.65 -6.38
C LEU A 47 -0.55 17.07 -6.41
N GLU A 48 -0.89 18.02 -7.26
CA GLU A 48 -2.28 18.44 -7.47
C GLU A 48 -3.15 17.27 -7.96
N SER A 49 -4.32 17.10 -7.34
CA SER A 49 -5.27 16.04 -7.66
C SER A 49 -6.69 16.61 -7.70
N LYS A 50 -7.32 16.55 -8.87
CA LYS A 50 -8.74 16.95 -9.01
C LYS A 50 -9.68 16.16 -8.10
N ARG A 51 -9.34 14.91 -7.77
CA ARG A 51 -10.18 14.00 -6.97
C ARG A 51 -9.90 14.09 -5.47
N MET A 52 -8.66 14.38 -5.08
CA MET A 52 -8.19 14.25 -3.68
C MET A 52 -7.65 15.57 -3.11
N GLY A 53 -7.65 16.66 -3.89
CA GLY A 53 -6.90 17.88 -3.59
C GLY A 53 -5.41 17.68 -3.80
N LYS A 54 -4.79 16.85 -2.96
CA LYS A 54 -3.38 16.46 -3.04
C LYS A 54 -3.22 14.95 -3.11
N LYS A 55 -2.20 14.47 -3.82
CA LYS A 55 -1.87 13.04 -3.90
C LYS A 55 -0.38 12.77 -3.98
N GLY A 56 -0.02 11.55 -3.62
CA GLY A 56 1.25 10.91 -3.93
C GLY A 56 1.15 9.95 -5.11
N ILE A 57 2.32 9.70 -5.71
CA ILE A 57 2.55 8.70 -6.75
C ILE A 57 3.92 8.05 -6.51
N VAL A 58 3.98 6.73 -6.68
CA VAL A 58 5.23 5.95 -6.62
C VAL A 58 5.36 5.14 -7.90
N LYS A 59 6.47 5.27 -8.61
CA LYS A 59 6.81 4.48 -9.81
C LYS A 59 8.06 3.67 -9.53
N VAL A 60 8.02 2.37 -9.85
CA VAL A 60 9.16 1.46 -9.65
C VAL A 60 9.40 0.68 -10.93
N GLY A 61 10.54 0.91 -11.56
CA GLY A 61 10.94 0.22 -12.79
C GLY A 61 11.23 -1.26 -12.55
N GLY A 62 10.76 -2.13 -13.45
CA GLY A 62 11.03 -3.56 -13.46
C GLY A 62 10.56 -4.35 -12.23
N LYS A 63 9.70 -3.76 -11.38
CA LYS A 63 9.08 -4.45 -10.24
C LYS A 63 7.59 -4.64 -10.50
N SER A 64 7.11 -5.86 -10.28
CA SER A 64 5.68 -6.16 -10.08
C SER A 64 5.44 -6.37 -8.58
N LEU A 65 4.28 -5.96 -8.09
CA LEU A 65 3.97 -6.10 -6.66
C LEU A 65 3.45 -7.50 -6.32
N THR A 66 3.83 -7.99 -5.15
CA THR A 66 3.23 -9.20 -4.57
C THR A 66 1.83 -8.90 -4.02
N LYS A 67 1.02 -9.95 -3.81
CA LYS A 67 -0.29 -9.79 -3.15
C LYS A 67 -0.12 -9.16 -1.76
N GLU A 68 0.88 -9.59 -1.01
CA GLU A 68 1.17 -9.06 0.32
C GLU A 68 1.49 -7.56 0.31
N GLU A 69 2.30 -7.09 -0.64
CA GLU A 69 2.59 -5.66 -0.81
C GLU A 69 1.32 -4.87 -1.15
N VAL A 70 0.49 -5.39 -2.05
CA VAL A 70 -0.80 -4.79 -2.43
C VAL A 70 -1.75 -4.71 -1.23
N ASP A 71 -1.83 -5.77 -0.42
CA ASP A 71 -2.67 -5.83 0.78
C ASP A 71 -2.17 -4.85 1.86
N LYS A 72 -0.86 -4.75 2.07
CA LYS A 72 -0.24 -3.73 2.95
C LYS A 72 -0.55 -2.30 2.48
N ILE A 73 -0.43 -2.03 1.18
CA ILE A 73 -0.77 -0.73 0.58
C ILE A 73 -2.25 -0.41 0.78
N ALA A 74 -3.14 -1.41 0.67
CA ALA A 74 -4.58 -1.20 0.84
C ALA A 74 -4.94 -0.65 2.24
N LEU A 75 -4.18 -1.00 3.28
CA LEU A 75 -4.40 -0.52 4.64
C LEU A 75 -4.01 0.94 4.85
N VAL A 76 -2.95 1.40 4.18
CA VAL A 76 -2.45 2.79 4.30
C VAL A 76 -3.04 3.72 3.24
N ALA A 77 -3.41 3.19 2.08
CA ALA A 77 -3.87 3.94 0.92
C ALA A 77 -5.02 3.21 0.19
N PRO A 78 -6.20 3.07 0.83
CA PRO A 78 -7.31 2.23 0.33
C PRO A 78 -7.87 2.66 -1.03
N ASN A 79 -7.63 3.92 -1.45
CA ASN A 79 -8.09 4.46 -2.73
C ASN A 79 -7.00 4.49 -3.81
N ALA A 80 -5.83 3.91 -3.53
CA ALA A 80 -4.73 3.85 -4.47
C ALA A 80 -5.07 2.96 -5.68
N THR A 81 -4.31 3.12 -6.75
CA THR A 81 -4.44 2.31 -7.96
C THR A 81 -3.06 1.84 -8.36
N VAL A 82 -2.90 0.53 -8.48
CA VAL A 82 -1.66 -0.11 -8.91
C VAL A 82 -1.78 -0.41 -10.41
N ASN A 83 -0.93 0.20 -11.22
CA ASN A 83 -0.87 0.00 -12.66
C ASN A 83 0.40 -0.77 -13.01
N ILE A 84 0.26 -1.89 -13.70
CA ILE A 84 1.40 -2.64 -14.24
C ILE A 84 1.70 -2.11 -15.64
N ILE A 85 2.93 -1.64 -15.84
CA ILE A 85 3.40 -1.02 -17.07
C ILE A 85 4.27 -2.01 -17.85
N LYS A 86 4.04 -2.12 -19.16
CA LYS A 86 4.90 -2.85 -20.09
C LYS A 86 4.89 -2.16 -21.45
N ASP A 87 6.07 -1.90 -22.00
CA ASP A 87 6.28 -1.14 -23.23
C ASP A 87 5.63 0.26 -23.19
N TYR A 88 5.77 0.96 -22.05
CA TYR A 88 5.16 2.27 -21.76
C TYR A 88 3.63 2.28 -21.61
N ASP A 89 2.95 1.16 -21.85
CA ASP A 89 1.51 1.03 -21.75
C ASP A 89 1.05 0.37 -20.46
N VAL A 90 -0.12 0.79 -19.97
CA VAL A 90 -0.78 0.16 -18.83
C VAL A 90 -1.38 -1.18 -19.28
N ARG A 91 -0.77 -2.29 -18.86
CA ARG A 91 -1.27 -3.64 -19.17
C ARG A 91 -2.34 -4.11 -18.20
N LYS A 92 -2.24 -3.71 -16.93
CA LYS A 92 -3.19 -4.12 -15.90
C LYS A 92 -3.40 -2.99 -14.91
N LYS A 93 -4.65 -2.78 -14.52
CA LYS A 93 -5.04 -1.91 -13.40
C LYS A 93 -5.59 -2.77 -12.28
N LEU A 94 -5.05 -2.56 -11.09
CA LEU A 94 -5.46 -3.21 -9.86
C LEU A 94 -5.91 -2.10 -8.91
N HIS A 95 -7.18 -2.12 -8.54
CA HIS A 95 -7.64 -1.33 -7.41
C HIS A 95 -7.22 -2.07 -6.14
N VAL A 96 -6.49 -1.39 -5.26
CA VAL A 96 -6.22 -1.96 -3.94
C VAL A 96 -7.54 -2.01 -3.19
N ALA A 97 -7.82 -3.15 -2.57
CA ALA A 97 -8.98 -3.33 -1.71
C ALA A 97 -8.49 -4.01 -0.44
N VAL A 98 -8.98 -3.55 0.71
CA VAL A 98 -8.68 -4.22 1.97
C VAL A 98 -9.28 -5.64 1.88
N PRO A 99 -8.46 -6.70 2.05
CA PRO A 99 -8.94 -8.08 2.01
C PRO A 99 -9.84 -8.36 3.22
N ASP A 100 -10.55 -9.50 3.22
CA ASP A 100 -11.39 -9.89 4.36
C ASP A 100 -10.57 -10.53 5.50
N GLU A 101 -9.37 -11.01 5.17
CA GLU A 101 -8.40 -11.57 6.11
C GLU A 101 -7.02 -10.93 5.90
N LEU A 102 -6.32 -10.67 7.00
CA LEU A 102 -4.97 -10.11 7.01
C LEU A 102 -4.05 -11.09 7.73
N GLU A 103 -3.15 -11.71 6.97
CA GLU A 103 -2.15 -12.65 7.47
C GLU A 103 -0.75 -12.07 7.32
N ASN A 104 -0.01 -11.98 8.42
CA ASN A 104 1.34 -11.41 8.48
C ASN A 104 1.44 -9.95 7.95
N ILE A 105 0.33 -9.19 8.02
CA ILE A 105 0.27 -7.80 7.54
C ILE A 105 0.40 -6.80 8.69
N ILE A 106 -0.29 -7.04 9.80
CA ILE A 106 -0.38 -6.12 10.96
C ILE A 106 -0.02 -6.82 12.28
N LYS A 107 0.53 -6.08 13.25
CA LYS A 107 0.82 -6.53 14.62
C LYS A 107 -0.40 -6.42 15.50
N CYS A 108 -0.53 -7.29 16.51
CA CYS A 108 -1.60 -7.16 17.50
C CYS A 108 -1.28 -6.06 18.52
N SER A 109 -2.24 -5.19 18.83
CA SER A 109 -2.05 -4.15 19.86
C SER A 109 -2.13 -4.70 21.29
N ASN A 110 -2.56 -5.95 21.48
CA ASN A 110 -2.54 -6.61 22.78
C ASN A 110 -1.11 -7.10 23.09
N PRO A 111 -0.37 -6.51 24.05
CA PRO A 111 1.00 -6.93 24.37
C PRO A 111 1.09 -8.39 24.81
N ASN A 112 0.02 -8.94 25.39
CA ASN A 112 -0.04 -10.34 25.84
C ASN A 112 -0.51 -11.32 24.75
N CYS A 113 -0.69 -10.86 23.50
CA CYS A 113 -1.07 -11.76 22.41
C CYS A 113 0.07 -12.73 22.08
N ILE A 114 -0.26 -13.99 21.81
CA ILE A 114 0.72 -15.03 21.44
C ILE A 114 1.60 -14.59 20.25
N THR A 115 1.02 -13.89 19.27
CA THR A 115 1.73 -13.39 18.08
C THR A 115 2.80 -12.35 18.39
N ASN A 116 2.77 -11.72 19.56
CA ASN A 116 3.76 -10.74 19.98
C ASN A 116 4.87 -11.35 20.85
N ASN A 117 4.66 -12.55 21.37
CA ASN A 117 5.53 -13.20 22.35
C ASN A 117 6.21 -14.46 21.79
N GLU A 118 5.66 -15.06 20.72
CA GLU A 118 6.17 -16.28 20.09
C GLU A 118 6.37 -16.09 18.58
N LYS A 119 7.12 -17.01 17.95
CA LYS A 119 7.30 -17.04 16.49
C LYS A 119 6.05 -17.60 15.81
N THR A 120 5.00 -16.79 15.76
CA THR A 120 3.71 -17.15 15.16
C THR A 120 3.19 -15.99 14.33
N ASP A 121 2.82 -16.26 13.08
CA ASP A 121 2.30 -15.25 12.17
C ASP A 121 0.98 -14.67 12.65
N THR A 122 0.81 -13.38 12.41
CA THR A 122 -0.42 -12.69 12.77
C THR A 122 -1.55 -13.05 11.82
N LYS A 123 -2.77 -13.17 12.35
CA LYS A 123 -3.98 -13.38 11.55
C LYS A 123 -5.13 -12.53 12.11
N PHE A 124 -5.80 -11.79 11.23
CA PHE A 124 -6.93 -10.92 11.57
C PHE A 124 -8.06 -11.06 10.57
N TYR A 125 -9.29 -10.93 11.07
CA TYR A 125 -10.49 -10.83 10.26
C TYR A 125 -10.93 -9.37 10.14
N VAL A 126 -11.22 -8.90 8.93
CA VAL A 126 -11.71 -7.55 8.70
C VAL A 126 -13.21 -7.50 8.95
N VAL A 127 -13.59 -6.87 10.07
CA VAL A 127 -14.99 -6.72 10.50
C VAL A 127 -15.66 -5.58 9.76
N LYS A 128 -14.92 -4.51 9.47
CA LYS A 128 -15.39 -3.33 8.74
C LYS A 128 -14.24 -2.72 7.96
N LYS A 129 -14.48 -2.29 6.72
CA LYS A 129 -13.44 -1.69 5.84
C LYS A 129 -13.32 -0.17 6.00
N GLU A 130 -14.41 0.53 6.34
CA GLU A 130 -14.41 1.99 6.53
C GLU A 130 -15.44 2.42 7.60
N PRO A 131 -15.02 2.95 8.77
CA PRO A 131 -13.65 2.94 9.25
C PRO A 131 -13.15 1.50 9.46
N LEU A 132 -11.85 1.29 9.23
CA LEU A 132 -11.21 -0.02 9.36
C LEU A 132 -11.36 -0.55 10.79
N LYS A 133 -11.96 -1.74 10.92
CA LYS A 133 -12.00 -2.52 12.16
C LYS A 133 -11.61 -3.95 11.87
N VAL A 134 -10.69 -4.48 12.67
CA VAL A 134 -10.17 -5.83 12.50
C VAL A 134 -10.21 -6.59 13.83
N LYS A 135 -10.43 -7.89 13.78
CA LYS A 135 -10.46 -8.78 14.95
C LYS A 135 -9.27 -9.73 14.89
N CYS A 136 -8.44 -9.76 15.93
CA CYS A 136 -7.35 -10.73 16.04
C CYS A 136 -7.91 -12.14 16.10
N HIS A 137 -7.34 -13.07 15.32
CA HIS A 137 -7.73 -14.48 15.37
C HIS A 137 -7.41 -15.14 16.71
N TYR A 138 -6.32 -14.73 17.36
CA TYR A 138 -5.80 -15.40 18.55
C TYR A 138 -6.38 -14.86 19.87
N CYS A 139 -6.27 -13.56 20.11
CA CYS A 139 -6.77 -12.95 21.36
C CYS A 139 -8.15 -12.31 21.23
N GLU A 140 -8.78 -12.43 20.04
CA GLU A 140 -10.11 -11.88 19.73
C GLU A 140 -10.28 -10.36 19.87
N ARG A 141 -9.20 -9.64 20.20
CA ARG A 141 -9.22 -8.19 20.36
C ARG A 141 -9.62 -7.49 19.06
N LEU A 142 -10.55 -6.55 19.18
CA LEU A 142 -10.87 -5.60 18.12
C LEU A 142 -9.85 -4.47 18.11
N MET A 143 -9.42 -4.10 16.91
CA MET A 143 -8.49 -3.01 16.65
C MET A 143 -9.08 -2.05 15.63
N GLU A 144 -8.86 -0.76 15.84
CA GLU A 144 -9.27 0.31 14.94
C GLU A 144 -8.08 0.81 14.10
N LYS A 145 -8.31 1.77 13.20
CA LYS A 145 -7.29 2.26 12.27
C LYS A 145 -6.05 2.80 12.97
N GLU A 146 -6.24 3.42 14.13
CA GLU A 146 -5.20 4.03 14.96
C GLU A 146 -4.29 2.99 15.63
N ASP A 147 -4.80 1.77 15.84
CA ASP A 147 -4.03 0.65 16.40
C ASP A 147 -3.16 -0.05 15.34
N ILE A 148 -3.40 0.20 14.05
CA ILE A 148 -2.74 -0.52 12.96
C ILE A 148 -1.25 -0.17 12.92
N LYS A 149 -0.44 -1.20 13.15
CA LYS A 149 1.00 -1.20 12.89
C LYS A 149 1.31 -2.36 11.97
N LEU A 150 2.02 -2.10 10.87
CA LEU A 150 2.45 -3.15 9.95
C LEU A 150 3.49 -4.05 10.63
N VAL A 151 3.54 -5.33 10.23
CA VAL A 151 4.55 -6.29 10.73
C VAL A 151 5.95 -5.85 10.34
#